data_AF-H3BUU0-F1
#
_entry.id   AF-H3BUU0-F1
#
_cell.length_a   1.000
_cell.length_b   1.000
_cell.length_c   1.000
_cell.angle_alpha   90.00
_cell.angle_beta   90.00
_cell.angle_gamma   90.00
#
_symmetry.space_group_name_H-M   'P 1'
#
loop_
_entity.id
_entity.type
_entity.pdbx_description
1 polymer ?
#
loop_
_entity_poly.entity_id
_entity_poly.type
_entity_poly.pdbx_seq_one_letter_code
_entity_poly.pdbx_strand_id
1 'polypeptide(L)'
;MESQNLADFPRPVHHRIPNFKGSYLACQNIKDLDVFARTQEVKVDPDKPLEGVRLLVLQSKKTLLVPTPRLRTGLFNKITPPPGATKDI
;
A
#
# COMPACT_ATOMS: atom_id res chain seq x y z
N MET A 1 -0.87 18.88 9.92
CA MET A 1 -1.07 18.54 8.49
C MET A 1 -2.15 19.38 7.83
N GLU A 2 -3.37 19.47 8.38
CA GLU A 2 -4.46 20.27 7.79
C GLU A 2 -4.10 21.77 7.66
N SER A 3 -3.67 22.41 8.76
CA SER A 3 -3.33 23.84 8.82
C SER A 3 -2.16 24.25 7.93
N GLN A 4 -1.25 23.32 7.63
CA GLN A 4 -0.08 23.54 6.77
C GLN A 4 -0.32 23.08 5.33
N ASN A 5 -1.54 22.69 4.99
CA ASN A 5 -1.91 22.17 3.68
C ASN A 5 -1.05 20.98 3.20
N LEU A 6 -0.63 20.11 4.13
CA LEU A 6 0.18 18.92 3.87
C LEU A 6 -0.68 17.66 3.69
N ALA A 7 -1.92 17.67 4.16
CA ALA A 7 -2.84 16.54 3.99
C ALA A 7 -3.41 16.50 2.56
N ASP A 8 -3.47 15.32 1.97
CA ASP A 8 -4.18 15.06 0.72
C ASP A 8 -5.53 14.40 0.99
N PHE A 9 -6.43 14.41 -0.01
CA PHE A 9 -7.72 13.75 0.11
C PHE A 9 -7.53 12.24 0.38
N PRO A 10 -8.30 11.63 1.30
CA PRO A 10 -9.43 12.18 2.03
C PRO A 10 -9.04 13.01 3.26
N ARG A 11 -9.69 14.17 3.42
CA ARG A 11 -9.57 15.06 4.59
C ARG A 11 -10.84 15.04 5.45
N PRO A 12 -10.77 15.41 6.75
CA PRO A 12 -9.57 15.74 7.51
C PRO A 12 -8.87 14.50 8.07
N VAL A 13 -7.55 14.46 8.13
CA VAL A 13 -6.79 13.23 8.46
C VAL A 13 -6.83 12.81 9.94
N HIS A 14 -7.58 13.51 10.80
CA HIS A 14 -7.68 13.21 12.23
C HIS A 14 -8.18 11.77 12.47
N HIS A 15 -7.58 11.09 13.46
CA HIS A 15 -7.91 9.71 13.87
C HIS A 15 -7.77 8.64 12.77
N ARG A 16 -6.99 8.92 11.72
CA ARG A 16 -6.73 8.01 10.59
C ARG A 16 -5.23 7.93 10.32
N ILE A 17 -4.80 6.94 9.54
CA ILE A 17 -3.47 7.00 8.91
C ILE A 17 -3.50 8.18 7.93
N PRO A 18 -2.66 9.20 8.11
CA PRO A 18 -2.81 10.43 7.35
C PRO A 18 -2.38 10.24 5.90
N ASN A 19 -3.24 10.61 4.95
CA ASN A 19 -2.79 10.83 3.58
C ASN A 19 -2.14 12.21 3.48
N PHE A 20 -0.92 12.27 2.99
CA PHE A 20 -0.14 13.50 2.93
C PHE A 20 0.58 13.63 1.60
N LYS A 21 0.91 14.88 1.22
CA LYS A 21 1.69 15.19 0.04
C LYS A 21 3.05 14.51 0.12
N GLY A 22 3.30 13.57 -0.79
CA GLY A 22 4.51 12.76 -0.80
C GLY A 22 4.35 11.36 -0.18
N SER A 23 3.16 10.96 0.26
CA SER A 23 2.88 9.60 0.75
C SER A 23 3.31 8.52 -0.25
N TYR A 24 3.01 8.73 -1.54
CA TYR A 24 3.43 7.82 -2.60
C TYR A 24 4.96 7.71 -2.75
N LEU A 25 5.68 8.84 -2.64
CA LEU A 25 7.14 8.85 -2.70
C LEU A 25 7.73 8.14 -1.48
N ALA A 26 7.20 8.41 -0.28
CA ALA A 26 7.63 7.74 0.94
C ALA A 26 7.45 6.21 0.86
N CYS A 27 6.39 5.73 0.20
CA CYS A 27 6.19 4.30 -0.04
C CYS A 27 7.33 3.65 -0.83
N GLN A 28 7.99 4.39 -1.73
CA GLN A 28 9.05 3.84 -2.58
C GLN A 28 10.28 3.42 -1.77
N ASN A 29 10.53 4.05 -0.62
CA ASN A 29 11.67 3.71 0.24
C ASN A 29 11.61 2.27 0.79
N ILE A 30 10.44 1.63 0.77
CA ILE A 30 10.27 0.23 1.20
C ILE A 30 11.07 -0.72 0.30
N LYS A 31 11.25 -0.39 -0.98
CA LYS A 31 11.97 -1.24 -1.94
C LYS A 31 13.44 -1.45 -1.55
N ASP A 32 14.00 -0.49 -0.81
CA ASP A 32 15.41 -0.46 -0.43
C ASP A 32 15.67 -1.26 0.87
N LEU A 33 14.62 -1.83 1.49
CA LEU A 33 14.75 -2.64 2.69
C LEU A 33 15.10 -4.10 2.32
N ASP A 34 16.18 -4.64 2.90
CA ASP A 34 16.59 -6.04 2.69
C ASP A 34 15.51 -7.06 3.05
N VAL A 35 14.66 -6.73 4.05
CA VAL A 35 13.54 -7.58 4.44
C VAL A 35 12.48 -7.65 3.35
N PHE A 36 12.21 -6.52 2.68
CA PHE A 36 11.27 -6.49 1.56
C PHE A 36 11.80 -7.28 0.37
N ALA A 37 13.08 -7.14 0.05
CA ALA A 37 13.73 -7.87 -1.03
C ALA A 37 13.57 -9.39 -0.87
N ARG A 38 13.81 -9.91 0.34
CA ARG A 38 13.78 -11.35 0.67
C ARG A 38 12.37 -11.94 0.86
N THR A 39 11.35 -11.12 1.07
CA THR A 39 9.99 -11.58 1.40
C THR A 39 9.17 -11.85 0.13
N GLN A 40 8.34 -12.90 0.13
CA GLN A 40 7.46 -13.25 -1.00
C GLN A 40 5.99 -12.82 -0.79
N GLU A 41 5.55 -12.67 0.46
CA GLU A 41 4.19 -12.24 0.79
C GLU A 41 4.21 -11.04 1.73
N VAL A 42 3.46 -10.00 1.41
CA VAL A 42 3.44 -8.75 2.18
C VAL A 42 2.00 -8.36 2.49
N LYS A 43 1.70 -8.10 3.76
CA LYS A 43 0.43 -7.52 4.19
C LYS A 43 0.50 -6.00 4.17
N VAL A 44 -0.46 -5.36 3.51
CA VAL A 44 -0.57 -3.89 3.47
C VAL A 44 -2.02 -3.49 3.75
N ASP A 45 -2.21 -2.52 4.64
CA ASP A 45 -3.55 -2.02 4.99
C ASP A 45 -4.23 -1.28 3.82
N PRO A 46 -5.58 -1.20 3.81
CA PRO A 46 -6.31 -0.66 2.68
C PRO A 46 -6.26 0.87 2.55
N ASP A 47 -5.70 1.58 3.53
CA ASP A 47 -5.67 3.04 3.63
C ASP A 47 -5.00 3.72 2.42
N LYS A 48 -5.54 4.89 2.04
CA LYS A 48 -5.07 5.68 0.88
C LYS A 48 -3.55 5.97 0.86
N PRO A 49 -2.89 6.40 1.96
CA PRO A 49 -1.45 6.65 1.94
C PRO A 49 -0.60 5.41 1.62
N LEU A 50 -1.13 4.20 1.78
CA LEU A 50 -0.43 2.93 1.57
C LEU A 50 -0.66 2.35 0.16
N GLU A 51 -1.38 3.05 -0.71
CA GLU A 51 -1.58 2.66 -2.10
C GLU A 51 -0.26 2.44 -2.86
N GLY A 52 0.73 3.30 -2.64
CA GLY A 52 2.06 3.16 -3.25
C GLY A 52 2.76 1.86 -2.86
N VAL A 53 2.63 1.42 -1.59
CA VAL A 53 3.19 0.15 -1.11
C VAL A 53 2.49 -1.03 -1.77
N ARG A 54 1.15 -1.01 -1.84
CA ARG A 54 0.38 -2.08 -2.50
C ARG A 54 0.80 -2.24 -3.96
N LEU A 55 0.94 -1.12 -4.69
CA LEU A 55 1.42 -1.15 -6.07
C LEU A 55 2.85 -1.71 -6.15
N LEU A 56 3.75 -1.25 -5.28
CA LEU A 56 5.14 -1.72 -5.23
C LEU A 56 5.24 -3.24 -5.00
N VAL A 57 4.43 -3.79 -4.09
CA VAL A 57 4.36 -5.24 -3.83
C VAL A 57 3.99 -6.00 -5.11
N LEU A 58 2.94 -5.56 -5.81
CA LEU A 58 2.47 -6.19 -7.04
C LEU A 58 3.49 -6.06 -8.17
N GLN A 59 4.11 -4.89 -8.36
CA GLN A 59 5.17 -4.67 -9.35
C GLN A 59 6.41 -5.52 -9.07
N SER A 60 6.70 -5.79 -7.80
CA SER A 60 7.79 -6.67 -7.37
C SER A 60 7.45 -8.17 -7.52
N LYS A 61 6.29 -8.50 -8.13
CA LYS A 61 5.80 -9.86 -8.34
C LYS A 61 5.64 -10.66 -7.05
N LYS A 62 5.33 -9.97 -5.95
CA LYS A 62 5.10 -10.56 -4.62
C LYS A 62 3.59 -10.73 -4.38
N THR A 63 3.23 -11.67 -3.52
CA THR A 63 1.84 -11.82 -3.06
C THR A 63 1.48 -10.67 -2.14
N LEU A 64 0.36 -10.00 -2.41
CA LEU A 64 -0.23 -8.96 -1.59
C LEU A 64 -1.39 -9.52 -0.76
N LEU A 65 -1.37 -9.24 0.54
CA LEU A 65 -2.49 -9.47 1.45
C LEU A 65 -3.07 -8.12 1.91
N VAL A 66 -4.36 -7.89 1.68
CA VAL A 66 -5.05 -6.67 2.13
C VAL A 66 -6.17 -7.06 3.09
N PRO A 67 -6.20 -6.55 4.34
CA PRO A 67 -7.28 -6.84 5.27
C PRO A 67 -8.65 -6.50 4.70
N THR A 68 -9.63 -7.39 4.93
CA THR A 68 -11.00 -7.16 4.49
C THR A 68 -11.73 -6.27 5.51
N PRO A 69 -12.32 -5.14 5.10
CA PRO A 69 -13.08 -4.29 6.02
C PRO A 69 -14.17 -5.09 6.73
N ARG A 70 -14.24 -4.95 8.06
CA ARG A 70 -15.29 -5.55 8.91
C ARG A 70 -15.33 -7.09 8.92
N LEU A 71 -14.29 -7.78 8.42
CA LEU A 71 -14.10 -9.24 8.51
C LEU A 71 -15.28 -10.09 8.04
N ARG A 72 -16.11 -9.60 7.11
CA ARG A 72 -17.38 -10.26 6.75
C ARG A 72 -17.23 -11.57 5.97
N THR A 73 -16.16 -11.73 5.22
CA THR A 73 -15.96 -12.84 4.28
C THR A 73 -14.61 -13.56 4.44
N GLY A 74 -13.77 -13.09 5.36
CA GLY A 74 -12.40 -13.59 5.57
C GLY A 74 -11.49 -12.52 6.16
N LEU A 75 -10.26 -12.92 6.53
CA LEU A 75 -9.26 -12.02 7.13
C LEU A 75 -8.59 -11.11 6.10
N PHE A 76 -8.24 -11.64 4.93
CA PHE A 76 -7.50 -10.92 3.90
C PHE A 76 -8.04 -11.22 2.49
N ASN A 77 -8.00 -10.22 1.62
CA ASN A 77 -7.94 -10.40 0.18
C ASN A 77 -6.50 -10.77 -0.20
N LYS A 78 -6.32 -11.91 -0.88
CA LYS A 78 -5.01 -12.37 -1.39
C LYS A 78 -4.92 -12.12 -2.89
N ILE A 79 -3.89 -11.41 -3.32
CA ILE A 79 -3.63 -11.09 -4.72
C ILE A 79 -2.21 -11.53 -5.06
N THR A 80 -2.06 -12.45 -6.00
CA THR A 80 -0.77 -12.86 -6.53
C THR A 80 -0.71 -12.46 -8.01
N PRO A 81 0.26 -11.63 -8.43
CA PRO A 81 0.40 -11.25 -9.83
C PRO A 81 0.60 -12.51 -10.70
N PRO A 82 -0.15 -12.67 -11.81
CA PRO A 82 0.06 -13.79 -12.72
C PRO A 82 1.41 -13.69 -13.43
N PRO A 83 1.93 -14.80 -13.99
CA PRO A 83 3.11 -14.77 -14.84
C PRO A 83 2.96 -13.75 -15.97
N GLY A 84 3.99 -12.94 -16.20
CA GLY A 84 3.97 -11.91 -17.25
C GLY A 84 3.23 -10.61 -16.91
N ALA A 85 2.68 -10.46 -15.69
CA ALA A 85 2.07 -9.21 -15.26
C ALA A 85 3.08 -8.04 -15.34
N THR A 86 2.68 -6.97 -16.01
CA THR A 86 3.43 -5.72 -16.18
C THR A 86 2.49 -4.53 -15.97
N LYS A 87 3.07 -3.39 -15.58
CA LYS A 87 2.34 -2.11 -15.50
C LYS A 87 2.26 -1.42 -16.86
N ASP A 88 3.20 -1.72 -17.74
CA ASP A 88 3.33 -1.11 -19.06
C ASP A 88 2.54 -1.95 -20.08
N ILE A 89 1.62 -1.31 -20.79
CA ILE A 89 0.87 -1.87 -21.94
C ILE A 89 1.51 -1.34 -23.21
#